data_AF-A0A091MUP9-F1
#
_entry.id   AF-A0A091MUP9-F1
#
_cell.length_a   1.000
_cell.length_b   1.000
_cell.length_c   1.000
_cell.angle_alpha   90.00
_cell.angle_beta   90.00
_cell.angle_gamma   90.00
#
_symmetry.space_group_name_H-M   'P 1'
#
loop_
_entity.id
_entity.type
_entity.pdbx_description
1 polymer ?
#
loop_
_entity_poly.entity_id
_entity_poly.type
_entity_poly.pdbx_seq_one_letter_code
_entity_poly.pdbx_strand_id
1 'polypeptide(L)'
;GTDVVIVKNGRRICGTGGCLANAPLHQNKSYFEFKIQSTGIWGIGVATQKANLNQIPLGQDFHSLVMRNDGALYYNNEEKNRLPANSLPQEGDVVGITYDHVELNVYLNGKNMHCPASGIRGTVYPVVYGKSDFQTVSQYVQYFHT
;
A
#
# COMPACT_ATOMS: atom_id res chain seq x y z
N GLY A 1 12.52 0.57 4.93
CA GLY A 1 12.50 1.30 6.22
C GLY A 1 13.38 0.56 7.20
N THR A 2 14.02 1.24 8.15
CA THR A 2 15.12 0.65 8.95
C THR A 2 14.68 -0.51 9.84
N ASP A 3 13.46 -0.45 10.40
CA ASP A 3 12.94 -1.47 11.32
C ASP A 3 11.96 -2.45 10.64
N VAL A 4 12.06 -2.56 9.32
CA VAL A 4 11.25 -3.48 8.50
C VAL A 4 11.98 -4.79 8.32
N VAL A 5 11.28 -5.90 8.56
CA VAL A 5 11.78 -7.25 8.34
C VAL A 5 11.02 -7.87 7.16
N ILE A 6 11.77 -8.29 6.14
CA ILE A 6 11.22 -9.00 4.97
C ILE A 6 11.55 -10.48 5.09
N VAL A 7 10.53 -11.33 5.13
CA VAL A 7 10.66 -12.79 5.27
C VAL A 7 9.87 -13.52 4.19
N LYS A 8 9.92 -14.86 4.20
CA LYS A 8 9.22 -15.74 3.23
C LYS A 8 9.53 -15.36 1.77
N ASN A 9 10.81 -15.33 1.41
CA ASN A 9 11.30 -15.04 0.06
C ASN A 9 10.79 -13.70 -0.52
N GLY A 10 10.84 -12.64 0.29
CA GLY A 10 10.42 -11.32 -0.18
C GLY A 10 8.91 -11.13 -0.26
N ARG A 11 8.11 -12.02 0.37
CA ARG A 11 6.64 -11.97 0.29
C ARG A 11 5.98 -11.52 1.57
N ARG A 12 6.65 -11.58 2.72
CA ARG A 12 6.05 -11.15 3.99
C ARG A 12 6.85 -9.98 4.56
N ILE A 13 6.13 -8.94 4.97
CA ILE A 13 6.69 -7.80 5.70
C ILE A 13 6.20 -7.84 7.16
N CYS A 14 7.11 -7.57 8.08
CA CYS A 14 6.86 -7.40 9.51
C CYS A 14 7.65 -6.18 10.03
N GLY A 15 7.35 -5.73 11.26
CA GLY A 15 8.10 -4.66 11.93
C GLY A 15 7.49 -3.28 11.75
N THR A 16 8.32 -2.23 11.83
CA THR A 16 7.88 -0.83 11.74
C THR A 16 8.56 -0.11 10.58
N GLY A 17 7.76 0.45 9.68
CA GLY A 17 8.24 1.17 8.51
C GLY A 17 7.56 0.70 7.21
N GLY A 18 7.99 1.32 6.12
CA GLY A 18 7.55 1.06 4.76
C GLY A 18 8.58 0.31 3.92
N CYS A 19 8.10 -0.27 2.83
CA CYS A 19 8.87 -1.07 1.91
C CYS A 19 8.33 -0.91 0.48
N LEU A 20 9.23 -0.73 -0.49
CA LEU A 20 8.89 -0.67 -1.91
C LEU A 20 9.06 -2.04 -2.57
N ALA A 21 8.22 -2.31 -3.56
CA ALA A 21 8.43 -3.44 -4.47
C ALA A 21 9.71 -3.28 -5.30
N ASN A 22 10.09 -4.33 -6.01
CA ASN A 22 11.34 -4.38 -6.75
C ASN A 22 11.28 -3.84 -8.17
N ALA A 23 10.07 -3.69 -8.69
CA ALA A 23 9.83 -3.17 -10.02
C ALA A 23 8.94 -1.92 -9.93
N PRO A 24 9.28 -0.86 -10.70
CA PRO A 24 8.38 0.27 -10.85
C PRO A 24 7.14 -0.12 -11.65
N LEU A 25 6.06 0.64 -11.48
CA LEU A 25 4.87 0.57 -12.32
C LEU A 25 5.14 1.31 -13.63
N HIS A 26 5.73 0.64 -14.61
CA HIS A 26 5.97 1.18 -15.96
C HIS A 26 4.86 0.84 -16.97
N GLN A 27 3.91 -0.02 -16.59
CA GLN A 27 2.82 -0.46 -17.45
C GLN A 27 1.62 0.48 -17.35
N ASN A 28 0.90 0.68 -18.47
CA ASN A 28 -0.28 1.54 -18.54
C ASN A 28 -1.35 1.21 -17.49
N LYS A 29 -1.48 -0.05 -17.08
CA LYS A 29 -2.37 -0.50 -16.01
C LYS A 29 -1.68 -1.58 -15.22
N SER A 30 -1.54 -1.37 -13.92
CA SER A 30 -0.92 -2.30 -12.99
C SER A 30 -1.93 -2.76 -11.95
N TYR A 31 -1.83 -4.03 -11.54
CA TYR A 31 -2.63 -4.61 -10.46
C TYR A 31 -1.71 -5.36 -9.49
N PHE A 32 -1.93 -5.17 -8.19
CA PHE A 32 -1.21 -5.91 -7.17
C PHE A 32 -2.04 -6.10 -5.91
N GLU A 33 -1.73 -7.15 -5.16
CA GLU A 33 -2.50 -7.55 -3.98
C GLU A 33 -1.63 -7.79 -2.75
N PHE A 34 -2.22 -7.52 -1.59
CA PHE A 34 -1.71 -7.87 -0.28
C PHE A 34 -2.79 -8.57 0.54
N LYS A 35 -2.42 -9.71 1.11
CA LYS A 35 -3.23 -10.39 2.10
C LYS A 35 -2.86 -9.90 3.50
N ILE A 36 -3.86 -9.42 4.24
CA ILE A 36 -3.70 -8.99 5.62
C ILE A 36 -3.56 -10.25 6.48
N GLN A 37 -2.42 -10.40 7.16
CA GLN A 37 -2.16 -11.57 8.02
C GLN A 37 -2.34 -11.25 9.51
N SER A 38 -2.24 -9.98 9.89
CA SER A 38 -2.54 -9.50 11.22
C SER A 38 -3.00 -8.05 11.11
N THR A 39 -3.96 -7.63 11.93
CA THR A 39 -4.40 -6.24 11.98
C THR A 39 -3.39 -5.36 12.74
N GLY A 40 -3.56 -4.04 12.67
CA GLY A 40 -2.62 -3.07 13.25
C GLY A 40 -2.60 -1.79 12.45
N ILE A 41 -1.53 -1.01 12.59
CA ILE A 41 -1.31 0.18 11.77
C ILE A 41 -0.59 -0.25 10.50
N TRP A 42 -1.22 -0.02 9.35
CA TRP A 42 -0.66 -0.36 8.06
C TRP A 42 -1.26 0.49 6.95
N GLY A 43 -0.67 0.39 5.77
CA GLY A 43 -1.25 0.93 4.56
C GLY A 43 -0.56 0.42 3.31
N ILE A 44 -1.27 0.50 2.19
CA ILE A 44 -0.86 -0.06 0.89
C ILE A 44 -1.17 0.98 -0.18
N GLY A 45 -0.29 1.12 -1.17
CA GLY A 45 -0.57 1.96 -2.34
C GLY A 45 0.65 2.09 -3.23
N VAL A 46 0.94 3.31 -3.66
CA VAL A 46 2.11 3.63 -4.50
C VAL A 46 2.98 4.71 -3.87
N ALA A 47 4.29 4.62 -4.09
CA ALA A 47 5.24 5.63 -3.67
C ALA A 47 6.41 5.76 -4.65
N THR A 48 7.04 6.93 -4.64
CA THR A 48 8.32 7.16 -5.33
C THR A 48 9.48 6.66 -4.46
N GLN A 49 10.66 6.44 -5.06
CA GLN A 49 11.88 6.11 -4.30
C GLN A 49 12.30 7.17 -3.27
N LYS A 50 11.75 8.39 -3.34
CA LYS A 50 12.03 9.50 -2.43
C LYS A 50 11.17 9.47 -1.16
N ALA A 51 10.19 8.58 -1.06
CA ALA A 51 9.33 8.49 0.11
C ALA A 51 10.13 8.14 1.37
N ASN A 52 9.85 8.84 2.47
CA ASN A 52 10.46 8.52 3.76
C ASN A 52 9.82 7.23 4.33
N LEU A 53 10.44 6.08 4.07
CA LEU A 53 9.95 4.77 4.52
C LEU A 53 10.03 4.55 6.03
N ASN A 54 10.60 5.47 6.81
CA ASN A 54 10.56 5.41 8.28
C ASN A 54 9.37 6.18 8.86
N GLN A 55 8.69 6.99 8.04
CA GLN A 55 7.53 7.75 8.47
C GLN A 55 6.28 6.88 8.40
N ILE A 56 5.61 6.72 9.54
CA ILE A 56 4.34 5.97 9.63
C ILE A 56 3.29 6.86 10.30
N PRO A 57 2.11 7.07 9.68
CA PRO A 57 1.68 6.53 8.38
C PRO A 57 2.32 7.22 7.17
N LEU A 58 2.35 6.52 6.03
CA LEU A 58 2.63 7.14 4.73
C LEU A 58 1.45 8.00 4.25
N GLY A 59 1.63 8.69 3.12
CA GLY A 59 0.63 9.59 2.55
C GLY A 59 0.61 10.99 3.18
N GLN A 60 1.61 11.34 4.00
CA GLN A 60 1.73 12.69 4.60
C GLN A 60 2.55 13.66 3.73
N ASP A 61 3.13 13.18 2.63
CA ASP A 61 3.93 13.96 1.70
C ASP A 61 3.49 13.71 0.25
N PHE A 62 4.18 14.34 -0.70
CA PHE A 62 3.93 14.18 -2.13
C PHE A 62 4.63 12.96 -2.74
N HIS A 63 5.27 12.12 -1.93
CA HIS A 63 6.03 10.95 -2.38
C HIS A 63 5.27 9.64 -2.23
N SER A 64 4.10 9.66 -1.60
CA SER A 64 3.29 8.46 -1.34
C SER A 64 1.79 8.74 -1.43
N LEU A 65 1.05 7.83 -2.07
CA LEU A 65 -0.42 7.77 -2.07
C LEU A 65 -0.81 6.38 -1.59
N VAL A 66 -1.48 6.30 -0.45
CA VAL A 66 -1.75 5.03 0.23
C VAL A 66 -3.17 4.98 0.79
N MET A 67 -3.79 3.81 0.72
CA MET A 67 -4.93 3.46 1.57
C MET A 67 -4.39 2.99 2.92
N ARG A 68 -4.87 3.59 4.01
CA ARG A 68 -4.52 3.24 5.39
C ARG A 68 -5.46 2.15 5.92
N ASN A 69 -5.11 1.56 7.06
CA ASN A 69 -5.88 0.51 7.72
C ASN A 69 -7.32 0.90 8.11
N ASP A 70 -7.63 2.20 8.20
CA ASP A 70 -8.97 2.73 8.45
C ASP A 70 -9.77 2.98 7.16
N GLY A 71 -9.27 2.50 6.02
CA GLY A 71 -9.90 2.62 4.70
C GLY A 71 -9.74 3.99 4.05
N ALA A 72 -9.05 4.95 4.67
CA ALA A 72 -8.83 6.27 4.09
C ALA A 72 -7.67 6.27 3.10
N LEU A 73 -7.85 6.90 1.94
CA LEU A 73 -6.78 7.16 0.98
C LEU A 73 -6.16 8.53 1.28
N TYR A 74 -4.85 8.57 1.48
CA TYR A 74 -4.10 9.78 1.82
C TYR A 74 -2.99 10.08 0.82
N TYR A 75 -2.88 11.35 0.44
CA TYR A 75 -1.76 11.92 -0.32
C TYR A 75 -1.52 13.35 0.15
N ASN A 76 -0.24 13.73 0.35
CA ASN A 76 0.15 15.05 0.82
C ASN A 76 -0.58 15.50 2.09
N ASN A 77 -0.76 14.56 3.02
CA ASN A 77 -1.47 14.74 4.29
C ASN A 77 -2.95 15.12 4.17
N GLU A 78 -3.55 14.92 2.99
CA GLU A 78 -4.96 15.14 2.74
C GLU A 78 -5.67 13.82 2.46
N GLU A 79 -6.83 13.63 3.08
CA GLU A 79 -7.73 12.53 2.75
C GLU A 79 -8.34 12.79 1.37
N LYS A 80 -8.09 11.88 0.43
CA LYS A 80 -8.56 11.99 -0.95
C LYS A 80 -9.86 11.24 -1.18
N ASN A 81 -10.04 10.13 -0.49
CA ASN A 81 -11.24 9.31 -0.54
C ASN A 81 -11.25 8.36 0.66
N ARG A 82 -12.34 7.62 0.86
CA ARG A 82 -12.49 6.67 1.96
C ARG A 82 -13.41 5.51 1.59
N LEU A 83 -13.00 4.30 1.98
CA LEU A 83 -13.86 3.12 1.89
C LEU A 83 -15.11 3.28 2.78
N PRO A 84 -16.27 2.75 2.36
CA PRO A 84 -17.45 2.69 3.22
C PRO A 84 -17.14 1.98 4.55
N ALA A 85 -17.72 2.46 5.66
CA ALA A 85 -17.45 1.94 7.01
C ALA A 85 -17.76 0.44 7.18
N ASN A 86 -18.68 -0.10 6.38
CA ASN A 86 -19.03 -1.52 6.36
C ASN A 86 -18.08 -2.39 5.50
N SER A 87 -17.03 -1.79 4.95
CA SER A 87 -16.08 -2.42 4.04
C SER A 87 -14.62 -2.15 4.47
N LEU A 88 -14.40 -2.00 5.78
CA LEU A 88 -13.06 -1.85 6.34
C LEU A 88 -12.30 -3.18 6.27
N PRO A 89 -11.08 -3.21 5.70
CA PRO A 89 -10.32 -4.45 5.57
C PRO A 89 -9.98 -5.08 6.93
N GLN A 90 -10.16 -6.40 7.03
CA GLN A 90 -9.92 -7.21 8.23
C GLN A 90 -8.78 -8.21 8.03
N GLU A 91 -8.37 -8.88 9.10
CA GLU A 91 -7.44 -10.01 8.99
C GLU A 91 -8.02 -11.10 8.08
N GLY A 92 -7.17 -11.63 7.18
CA GLY A 92 -7.55 -12.62 6.19
C GLY A 92 -7.98 -12.03 4.85
N ASP A 93 -8.41 -10.76 4.81
CA ASP A 93 -8.81 -10.09 3.59
C ASP A 93 -7.64 -9.86 2.63
N VAL A 94 -7.98 -9.82 1.34
CA VAL A 94 -7.07 -9.45 0.26
C VAL A 94 -7.43 -8.06 -0.24
N VAL A 95 -6.50 -7.12 -0.08
CA VAL A 95 -6.60 -5.77 -0.62
C VAL A 95 -5.87 -5.75 -1.97
N GLY A 96 -6.62 -5.47 -3.03
CA GLY A 96 -6.10 -5.25 -4.37
C GLY A 96 -6.02 -3.76 -4.71
N ILE A 97 -4.98 -3.36 -5.41
CA ILE A 97 -4.79 -1.99 -5.90
C ILE A 97 -4.63 -2.03 -7.41
N THR A 98 -5.42 -1.23 -8.12
CA THR A 98 -5.14 -0.88 -9.51
C THR A 98 -4.52 0.51 -9.59
N TYR A 99 -3.57 0.68 -10.49
CA TYR A 99 -2.95 1.97 -10.76
C TYR A 99 -2.61 2.12 -12.24
N ASP A 100 -3.01 3.24 -12.86
CA ASP A 100 -2.84 3.49 -14.29
C ASP A 100 -2.21 4.87 -14.61
N HIS A 101 -1.52 5.45 -13.63
CA HIS A 101 -0.96 6.81 -13.64
C HIS A 101 -1.98 7.96 -13.61
N VAL A 102 -3.26 7.71 -13.92
CA VAL A 102 -4.33 8.70 -13.78
C VAL A 102 -4.94 8.58 -12.38
N GLU A 103 -5.24 7.37 -11.95
CA GLU A 103 -5.83 7.10 -10.64
C GLU A 103 -5.32 5.81 -10.01
N LEU A 104 -5.48 5.77 -8.68
CA LEU A 104 -5.41 4.58 -7.86
C LEU A 104 -6.83 4.18 -7.50
N ASN A 105 -7.17 2.88 -7.54
CA ASN A 105 -8.45 2.39 -7.05
C ASN A 105 -8.27 1.10 -6.23
N VAL A 106 -9.19 0.88 -5.28
CA VAL A 106 -9.11 -0.18 -4.29
C VAL A 106 -10.10 -1.30 -4.59
N TYR A 107 -9.63 -2.54 -4.38
CA TYR A 107 -10.42 -3.76 -4.39
C TYR A 107 -10.31 -4.44 -3.03
N LEU A 108 -11.42 -4.98 -2.52
CA LEU A 108 -11.44 -5.80 -1.32
C LEU A 108 -12.01 -7.17 -1.68
N ASN A 109 -11.20 -8.22 -1.49
CA ASN A 109 -11.55 -9.60 -1.84
C ASN A 109 -12.05 -9.73 -3.30
N GLY A 110 -11.37 -9.04 -4.22
CA GLY A 110 -11.71 -9.00 -5.65
C GLY A 110 -12.89 -8.10 -6.02
N LYS A 111 -13.62 -7.53 -5.06
CA LYS A 111 -14.70 -6.57 -5.31
C LYS A 111 -14.15 -5.15 -5.44
N ASN A 112 -14.47 -4.47 -6.54
CA ASN A 112 -14.14 -3.06 -6.72
C ASN A 112 -14.88 -2.20 -5.68
N MET A 113 -14.15 -1.37 -4.96
CA MET A 113 -14.71 -0.50 -3.92
C MET A 113 -15.19 0.86 -4.44
N HIS A 114 -14.96 1.15 -5.72
CA HIS A 114 -15.29 2.43 -6.37
C HIS A 114 -14.80 3.63 -5.55
N CYS A 115 -13.57 3.52 -5.04
CA CYS A 115 -12.94 4.49 -4.15
C CYS A 115 -11.62 4.97 -4.78
N PRO A 116 -11.69 5.74 -5.88
CA PRO A 116 -10.50 6.20 -6.58
C PRO A 116 -9.83 7.39 -5.88
N ALA A 117 -8.53 7.55 -6.12
CA ALA A 117 -7.78 8.77 -5.81
C ALA A 117 -6.85 9.13 -6.97
N SER A 118 -6.70 10.42 -7.28
CA SER A 118 -5.80 10.89 -8.34
C SER A 118 -4.36 10.39 -8.12
N GLY A 119 -3.73 9.93 -9.20
CA GLY A 119 -2.36 9.44 -9.15
C GLY A 119 -1.32 10.51 -8.83
N ILE A 120 -0.13 10.06 -8.42
CA ILE A 120 1.00 10.93 -8.08
C ILE A 120 2.00 11.01 -9.24
N ARG A 121 2.87 12.03 -9.21
CA ARG A 121 3.88 12.25 -10.25
C ARG A 121 5.17 11.45 -10.00
N GLY A 122 5.86 11.11 -11.08
CA GLY A 122 7.17 10.45 -11.07
C GLY A 122 7.09 8.93 -11.23
N THR A 123 8.24 8.27 -11.25
CA THR A 123 8.31 6.81 -11.26
C THR A 123 7.87 6.27 -9.90
N VAL A 124 6.81 5.47 -9.90
CA VAL A 124 6.21 4.92 -8.69
C VAL A 124 6.38 3.41 -8.61
N TYR A 125 6.34 2.91 -7.38
CA TYR A 125 6.46 1.51 -7.01
C TYR A 125 5.28 1.16 -6.10
N PRO A 126 4.77 -0.08 -6.12
CA PRO A 126 3.94 -0.57 -5.03
C PRO A 126 4.65 -0.37 -3.70
N VAL A 127 3.92 0.12 -2.71
CA VAL A 127 4.42 0.34 -1.34
C VAL A 127 3.48 -0.30 -0.35
N VAL A 128 4.06 -0.86 0.72
CA VAL A 128 3.35 -1.31 1.91
C VAL A 128 4.09 -0.77 3.14
N TYR A 129 3.36 -0.41 4.18
CA TYR A 129 3.93 -0.07 5.47
C TYR A 129 3.19 -0.74 6.62
N GLY A 130 3.89 -0.90 7.74
CA GLY A 130 3.37 -1.43 9.00
C GLY A 130 3.95 -0.72 10.21
N LYS A 131 3.27 -0.82 11.36
CA LYS A 131 3.80 -0.48 12.68
C LYS A 131 3.26 -1.47 13.72
N SER A 132 4.16 -1.93 14.59
CA SER A 132 3.89 -2.86 15.71
C SER A 132 3.32 -4.21 15.26
N ASP A 133 4.14 -5.26 15.22
CA ASP A 133 3.84 -6.68 14.90
C ASP A 133 2.95 -6.97 13.68
N PHE A 134 2.58 -5.95 12.91
CA PHE A 134 1.79 -6.07 11.70
C PHE A 134 2.46 -7.03 10.72
N GLN A 135 1.67 -7.94 10.16
CA GLN A 135 2.12 -8.86 9.13
C GLN A 135 1.24 -8.72 7.90
N THR A 136 1.85 -8.55 6.74
CA THR A 136 1.20 -8.72 5.44
C THR A 136 1.98 -9.67 4.57
N VAL A 137 1.27 -10.40 3.71
CA VAL A 137 1.86 -11.21 2.65
C VAL A 137 1.45 -10.64 1.31
N SER A 138 2.40 -10.30 0.44
CA SER A 138 2.09 -10.03 -0.96
C SER A 138 1.97 -11.33 -1.74
N GLN A 139 0.92 -11.39 -2.54
CA GLN A 139 0.60 -12.56 -3.35
C GLN A 139 0.94 -12.34 -4.83
N TYR A 140 1.10 -11.09 -5.29
CA TYR A 140 1.32 -10.76 -6.72
C TYR A 140 2.31 -9.62 -7.00
N VAL A 141 2.89 -8.98 -5.99
CA VAL A 141 3.98 -8.02 -6.22
C VAL A 141 5.26 -8.81 -6.49
N GLN A 142 5.89 -8.59 -7.64
CA GLN A 142 7.29 -9.01 -7.84
C GLN A 142 8.10 -8.34 -6.72
N TYR A 143 8.65 -9.19 -5.84
CA TYR A 143 9.53 -9.03 -4.66
C TYR A 143 9.70 -7.64 -4.01
N PHE A 144 9.88 -7.57 -2.69
CA PHE A 144 10.18 -6.32 -1.97
C PHE A 144 11.68 -6.06 -1.73
N HIS A 145 12.10 -4.80 -1.58
CA HIS A 145 13.44 -4.38 -1.12
C HIS A 145 13.39 -3.62 0.21
N THR A 146 14.42 -3.78 1.06
CA THR A 146 14.58 -3.06 2.34
C THR A 146 14.92 -1.58 2.18
#